data_AF-A0A522HBE3-F1
#
_entry.id   AF-A0A522HBE3-F1
#
_cell.length_a   1.000
_cell.length_b   1.000
_cell.length_c   1.000
_cell.angle_alpha   90.00
_cell.angle_beta   90.00
_cell.angle_gamma   90.00
#
_symmetry.space_group_name_H-M   'P 1'
#
loop_
_entity.id
_entity.type
_entity.pdbx_description
1 polymer ?
#
loop_
_entity_poly.entity_id
_entity_poly.type
_entity_poly.pdbx_seq_one_letter_code
_entity_poly.pdbx_strand_id
1 'polypeptide(L)'
;MPAMDMTSRMISHFDDAIDTMKASSKTLAGPLAAGVDLLFSAVTGNGKILACGNGGSAADAQHFIAELVGRFERDRLPLAGVALNTDTSILTAVGNDYGFDAIFERQVSALGQSGDVLVAISSSGNSPNILRAIEAAHERDMPVLALTGKGGGNISALLYETDIHLCVPHERTMRIQEVHILLLHALCDGIDALLLGDTL
;
A
#
# COMPACT_ATOMS: atom_id res chain seq x y z
N MET A 1 -36.63 -4.76 21.85
CA MET A 1 -35.95 -5.07 20.58
C MET A 1 -35.45 -6.50 20.69
N PRO A 2 -35.70 -7.40 19.71
CA PRO A 2 -35.08 -8.72 19.75
C PRO A 2 -33.56 -8.53 19.83
N ALA A 3 -32.90 -9.31 20.68
CA ALA A 3 -31.46 -9.31 20.78
C ALA A 3 -30.88 -9.64 19.40
N MET A 4 -29.94 -8.83 18.93
CA MET A 4 -29.26 -9.08 17.66
C MET A 4 -28.58 -10.45 17.74
N ASP A 5 -28.99 -11.39 16.90
CA ASP A 5 -28.33 -12.68 16.78
C ASP A 5 -26.90 -12.47 16.30
N MET A 6 -25.93 -12.92 17.11
CA MET A 6 -24.52 -12.75 16.79
C MET A 6 -24.13 -13.50 15.51
N THR A 7 -24.79 -14.63 15.22
CA THR A 7 -24.55 -15.40 13.99
C THR A 7 -24.92 -14.57 12.77
N SER A 8 -26.12 -14.00 12.75
CA SER A 8 -26.58 -13.09 11.70
C SER A 8 -25.65 -11.88 11.54
N ARG A 9 -25.16 -11.30 12.64
CA ARG A 9 -24.16 -10.22 12.59
C ARG A 9 -22.87 -10.69 11.93
N MET A 10 -22.35 -11.87 12.30
CA MET A 10 -21.12 -12.39 11.70
C MET A 10 -21.29 -12.69 10.21
N ILE A 11 -22.42 -13.28 9.79
CA ILE A 11 -22.74 -13.50 8.38
C ILE A 11 -22.73 -12.18 7.60
N SER A 12 -23.33 -11.11 8.16
CA SER A 12 -23.34 -9.80 7.50
C SER A 12 -21.95 -9.23 7.24
N HIS A 13 -20.93 -9.60 8.04
CA HIS A 13 -19.55 -9.22 7.75
C HIS A 13 -18.99 -9.91 6.51
N PHE A 14 -19.37 -11.15 6.21
CA PHE A 14 -18.94 -11.82 4.98
C PHE A 14 -19.65 -11.23 3.76
N ASP A 15 -20.96 -11.01 3.84
CA ASP A 15 -21.74 -10.43 2.74
C ASP A 15 -21.24 -9.03 2.36
N ASP A 16 -21.02 -8.16 3.36
CA ASP A 16 -20.48 -6.80 3.16
C ASP A 16 -19.06 -6.81 2.55
N ALA A 17 -18.21 -7.77 2.95
CA ALA A 17 -16.88 -7.91 2.37
C ALA A 17 -16.96 -8.39 0.90
N ILE A 18 -17.80 -9.37 0.60
CA ILE A 18 -18.02 -9.88 -0.76
C ILE A 18 -18.50 -8.75 -1.68
N ASP A 19 -19.47 -7.97 -1.24
CA ASP A 19 -20.00 -6.86 -2.04
C ASP A 19 -18.96 -5.77 -2.24
N THR A 20 -18.17 -5.46 -1.20
CA THR A 20 -17.04 -4.52 -1.31
C THR A 20 -16.00 -5.00 -2.33
N MET A 21 -15.62 -6.29 -2.30
CA MET A 21 -14.65 -6.85 -3.25
C MET A 21 -15.17 -6.81 -4.69
N LYS A 22 -16.46 -7.15 -4.90
CA LYS A 22 -17.11 -7.06 -6.22
C LYS A 22 -17.19 -5.62 -6.75
N ALA A 23 -17.44 -4.65 -5.88
CA ALA A 23 -17.44 -3.25 -6.27
C ALA A 23 -16.02 -2.79 -6.63
N SER A 24 -15.05 -3.15 -5.80
CA SER A 24 -13.63 -2.79 -5.97
C SER A 24 -13.04 -3.36 -7.26
N SER A 25 -13.37 -4.61 -7.64
CA SER A 25 -12.84 -5.20 -8.88
C SER A 25 -13.22 -4.42 -10.14
N LYS A 26 -14.40 -3.79 -10.16
CA LYS A 26 -14.87 -2.99 -11.30
C LYS A 26 -14.11 -1.68 -11.45
N THR A 27 -13.65 -1.08 -10.36
CA THR A 27 -13.00 0.24 -10.36
C THR A 27 -11.48 0.17 -10.24
N LEU A 28 -10.95 -0.90 -9.65
CA LEU A 28 -9.53 -1.01 -9.33
C LEU A 28 -8.75 -1.91 -10.28
N ALA A 29 -9.38 -2.74 -11.12
CA ALA A 29 -8.64 -3.66 -12.00
C ALA A 29 -7.62 -2.96 -12.92
N GLY A 30 -8.02 -1.85 -13.57
CA GLY A 30 -7.13 -1.06 -14.44
C GLY A 30 -5.98 -0.41 -13.66
N PRO A 31 -6.27 0.40 -12.62
CA PRO A 31 -5.23 0.96 -11.75
C PRO A 31 -4.31 -0.09 -11.10
N LEU A 32 -4.84 -1.25 -10.73
CA LEU A 32 -4.07 -2.35 -10.16
C LEU A 32 -3.06 -2.90 -11.17
N ALA A 33 -3.46 -3.13 -12.41
CA ALA A 33 -2.55 -3.55 -13.47
C ALA A 33 -1.45 -2.50 -13.73
N ALA A 34 -1.79 -1.22 -13.77
CA ALA A 34 -0.80 -0.14 -13.87
C ALA A 34 0.15 -0.10 -12.65
N GLY A 35 -0.36 -0.42 -11.46
CA GLY A 35 0.45 -0.59 -10.25
C GLY A 35 1.44 -1.75 -10.35
N VAL A 36 1.03 -2.88 -10.95
CA VAL A 36 1.94 -4.00 -11.26
C VAL A 36 3.05 -3.52 -12.19
N ASP A 37 2.70 -2.86 -13.30
CA ASP A 37 3.68 -2.37 -14.28
C ASP A 37 4.68 -1.38 -13.65
N LEU A 38 4.21 -0.49 -12.78
CA LEU A 38 5.03 0.47 -12.05
C LEU A 38 6.05 -0.24 -11.15
N LEU A 39 5.59 -1.17 -10.32
CA LEU A 39 6.46 -1.89 -9.39
C LEU A 39 7.43 -2.82 -10.13
N PHE A 40 6.96 -3.49 -11.18
CA PHE A 40 7.79 -4.34 -12.04
C PHE A 40 8.92 -3.53 -12.70
N SER A 41 8.59 -2.35 -13.23
CA SER A 41 9.59 -1.45 -13.83
C SER A 41 10.64 -1.00 -12.80
N ALA A 42 10.22 -0.70 -11.57
CA ALA A 42 11.14 -0.32 -10.51
C ALA A 42 12.13 -1.44 -10.18
N VAL A 43 11.62 -2.66 -9.91
CA VAL A 43 12.50 -3.78 -9.50
C VAL A 43 13.40 -4.27 -10.64
N THR A 44 12.92 -4.26 -11.88
CA THR A 44 13.76 -4.63 -13.04
C THR A 44 14.75 -3.52 -13.42
N GLY A 45 14.43 -2.27 -13.09
CA GLY A 45 15.33 -1.11 -13.14
C GLY A 45 16.34 -1.03 -12.00
N ASN A 46 16.45 -2.07 -11.15
CA ASN A 46 17.32 -2.10 -9.97
C ASN A 46 16.99 -1.03 -8.90
N GLY A 47 15.75 -0.52 -8.93
CA GLY A 47 15.16 0.26 -7.86
C GLY A 47 14.60 -0.65 -6.74
N LYS A 48 14.18 -0.03 -5.64
CA LYS A 48 13.55 -0.71 -4.51
C LYS A 48 12.18 -0.13 -4.20
N ILE A 49 11.40 -0.91 -3.45
CA ILE A 49 10.08 -0.50 -3.00
C ILE A 49 10.13 -0.12 -1.51
N LEU A 50 9.76 1.12 -1.19
CA LEU A 50 9.57 1.57 0.19
C LEU A 50 8.09 1.50 0.52
N ALA A 51 7.69 0.87 1.62
CA ALA A 51 6.29 0.79 2.02
C ALA A 51 6.05 1.41 3.40
N CYS A 52 4.95 2.17 3.55
CA CYS A 52 4.55 2.75 4.82
C CYS A 52 3.03 2.77 5.02
N GLY A 53 2.61 2.77 6.28
CA GLY A 53 1.22 2.81 6.69
C GLY A 53 1.08 2.92 8.21
N ASN A 54 -0.14 3.14 8.71
CA ASN A 54 -0.44 3.26 10.14
C ASN A 54 -1.37 2.13 10.62
N GLY A 55 -1.12 1.58 11.81
CA GLY A 55 -1.97 0.56 12.42
C GLY A 55 -2.06 -0.71 11.56
N GLY A 56 -3.26 -1.14 11.19
CA GLY A 56 -3.45 -2.29 10.28
C GLY A 56 -2.74 -2.10 8.94
N SER A 57 -2.71 -0.87 8.41
CA SER A 57 -1.97 -0.58 7.17
C SER A 57 -0.44 -0.65 7.34
N ALA A 58 0.08 -0.54 8.57
CA ALA A 58 1.48 -0.81 8.85
C ALA A 58 1.78 -2.31 8.82
N ALA A 59 0.83 -3.14 9.26
CA ALA A 59 0.91 -4.60 9.13
C ALA A 59 0.87 -5.03 7.65
N ASP A 60 0.03 -4.39 6.84
CA ASP A 60 -0.01 -4.62 5.40
C ASP A 60 1.29 -4.20 4.70
N ALA A 61 1.88 -3.05 5.07
CA ALA A 61 3.15 -2.59 4.53
C ALA A 61 4.30 -3.56 4.82
N GLN A 62 4.44 -4.04 6.06
CA GLN A 62 5.46 -5.04 6.38
C GLN A 62 5.19 -6.40 5.72
N HIS A 63 3.92 -6.80 5.61
CA HIS A 63 3.52 -8.04 4.94
C HIS A 63 3.95 -8.00 3.48
N PHE A 64 3.58 -6.94 2.77
CA PHE A 64 3.92 -6.75 1.37
C PHE A 64 5.44 -6.80 1.12
N ILE A 65 6.23 -6.09 1.93
CA ILE A 65 7.69 -6.12 1.80
C ILE A 65 8.26 -7.52 2.11
N ALA A 66 7.68 -8.26 3.06
CA ALA A 66 8.11 -9.63 3.35
C ALA A 66 7.89 -10.57 2.16
N GLU A 67 6.76 -10.46 1.46
CA GLU A 67 6.48 -11.26 0.24
C GLU A 67 7.46 -10.92 -0.90
N LEU A 68 7.83 -9.64 -1.04
CA LEU A 68 8.82 -9.20 -2.04
C LEU A 68 10.23 -9.70 -1.73
N VAL A 69 10.71 -9.53 -0.50
CA VAL A 69 12.08 -9.90 -0.10
C VAL A 69 12.23 -11.43 -0.01
N GLY A 70 11.22 -12.12 0.49
CA GLY A 70 11.15 -13.57 0.45
C GLY A 70 10.63 -14.03 -0.91
N ARG A 71 9.49 -14.70 -0.87
CA ARG A 71 8.71 -15.13 -2.03
C ARG A 71 7.23 -15.00 -1.71
N PHE A 72 6.41 -14.75 -2.71
CA PHE A 72 4.96 -14.88 -2.59
C PHE A 72 4.55 -16.36 -2.74
N GLU A 73 3.91 -16.74 -3.84
CA GLU A 73 3.53 -18.14 -4.07
C GLU A 73 4.61 -18.96 -4.76
N ARG A 74 5.40 -18.33 -5.65
CA ARG A 74 6.40 -18.99 -6.51
C ARG A 74 7.80 -18.58 -6.11
N ASP A 75 8.77 -19.46 -6.36
CA ASP A 75 10.17 -19.17 -6.08
C ASP A 75 10.77 -18.30 -7.19
N ARG A 76 11.50 -17.25 -6.79
CA ARG A 76 12.16 -16.28 -7.67
C ARG A 76 13.29 -15.58 -6.92
N LEU A 77 14.09 -14.77 -7.62
CA LEU A 77 15.08 -13.93 -6.95
C LEU A 77 14.41 -12.95 -5.98
N PRO A 78 15.03 -12.66 -4.81
CA PRO A 78 14.48 -11.71 -3.85
C PRO A 78 14.41 -10.30 -4.46
N LEU A 79 13.33 -9.57 -4.19
CA LEU A 79 13.12 -8.20 -4.66
C LEU A 79 13.47 -7.21 -3.54
N ALA A 80 14.11 -6.09 -3.91
CA ALA A 80 14.54 -5.09 -2.94
C ALA A 80 13.34 -4.30 -2.39
N GLY A 81 13.15 -4.35 -1.08
CA GLY A 81 12.08 -3.61 -0.41
C GLY A 81 12.37 -3.31 1.06
N VAL A 82 11.80 -2.21 1.57
CA VAL A 82 11.93 -1.79 2.98
C VAL A 82 10.59 -1.32 3.53
N ALA A 83 10.15 -1.91 4.64
CA ALA A 83 8.98 -1.46 5.39
C ALA A 83 9.38 -0.41 6.43
N LEU A 84 8.95 0.84 6.22
CA LEU A 84 9.38 2.00 7.01
C LEU A 84 8.80 2.03 8.43
N ASN A 85 7.95 1.07 8.77
CA ASN A 85 7.26 0.97 10.05
C ASN A 85 7.83 -0.11 10.99
N THR A 86 8.99 -0.69 10.68
CA THR A 86 9.55 -1.83 11.43
C THR A 86 10.72 -1.45 12.35
N ASP A 87 11.53 -0.46 11.98
CA ASP A 87 12.60 0.03 12.84
C ASP A 87 12.06 0.95 13.93
N THR A 88 11.77 0.35 15.09
CA THR A 88 11.25 1.06 16.26
C THR A 88 12.19 2.14 16.77
N SER A 89 13.51 2.03 16.57
CA SER A 89 14.46 3.05 17.01
C SER A 89 14.34 4.30 16.12
N ILE A 90 14.21 4.12 14.80
CA ILE A 90 13.95 5.23 13.88
C ILE A 90 12.60 5.89 14.18
N LEU A 91 11.53 5.09 14.33
CA LEU A 91 10.19 5.62 14.60
C LEU A 91 10.15 6.45 15.89
N THR A 92 10.76 5.96 16.96
CA THR A 92 10.74 6.63 18.26
C THR A 92 11.69 7.83 18.32
N ALA A 93 12.89 7.73 17.76
CA ALA A 93 13.82 8.86 17.70
C ALA A 93 13.27 10.00 16.85
N VAL A 94 12.82 9.70 15.62
CA VAL A 94 12.24 10.73 14.74
C VAL A 94 10.94 11.29 15.30
N GLY A 95 10.07 10.42 15.83
CA GLY A 95 8.82 10.83 16.45
C GLY A 95 9.02 11.75 17.65
N ASN A 96 10.05 11.49 18.47
CA ASN A 96 10.42 12.33 19.62
C ASN A 96 11.02 13.67 19.19
N ASP A 97 11.94 13.66 18.23
CA ASP A 97 12.76 14.83 17.90
C ASP A 97 12.09 15.77 16.88
N TYR A 98 11.25 15.23 15.99
CA TYR A 98 10.63 15.98 14.88
C TYR A 98 9.10 15.88 14.82
N GLY A 99 8.50 15.06 15.70
CA GLY A 99 7.07 14.78 15.73
C GLY A 99 6.69 13.55 14.88
N PHE A 100 5.57 12.92 15.25
CA PHE A 100 5.09 11.68 14.62
C PHE A 100 4.80 11.85 13.12
N ASP A 101 4.48 13.07 12.68
CA ASP A 101 4.23 13.39 11.27
C ASP A 101 5.49 13.25 10.40
N ALA A 102 6.70 13.28 10.98
CA ALA A 102 7.95 13.22 10.22
C ALA A 102 8.52 11.80 10.07
N ILE A 103 7.92 10.79 10.71
CA ILE A 103 8.54 9.46 10.87
C ILE A 103 8.84 8.75 9.55
N PHE A 104 8.01 8.95 8.53
CA PHE A 104 8.20 8.34 7.21
C PHE A 104 8.95 9.26 6.26
N GLU A 105 8.64 10.56 6.24
CA GLU A 105 9.35 11.56 5.43
C GLU A 105 10.87 11.50 5.61
N ARG A 106 11.34 11.40 6.86
CA ARG A 106 12.78 11.32 7.16
C ARG A 106 13.43 10.07 6.59
N GLN A 107 12.71 8.95 6.61
CA GLN A 107 13.20 7.69 6.05
C GLN A 107 13.17 7.70 4.53
N VAL A 108 12.11 8.21 3.91
CA VAL A 108 12.01 8.38 2.45
C VAL A 108 13.12 9.31 1.96
N SER A 109 13.34 10.43 2.63
CA SER A 109 14.43 11.35 2.33
C SER A 109 15.81 10.70 2.49
N ALA A 110 16.01 9.83 3.48
CA ALA A 110 17.31 9.20 3.68
C ALA A 110 17.59 8.06 2.70
N LEU A 111 16.57 7.23 2.42
CA LEU A 111 16.71 5.95 1.74
C LEU A 111 16.28 5.99 0.27
N GLY A 112 15.34 6.87 -0.08
CA GLY A 112 14.75 7.00 -1.40
C GLY A 112 15.74 7.51 -2.45
N GLN A 113 15.67 6.93 -3.64
CA GLN A 113 16.44 7.28 -4.81
C GLN A 113 15.51 7.38 -6.03
N SER A 114 15.92 8.14 -7.05
CA SER A 114 15.23 8.15 -8.34
C SER A 114 15.10 6.72 -8.89
N GLY A 115 13.91 6.35 -9.33
CA GLY A 115 13.58 5.01 -9.81
C GLY A 115 13.06 4.03 -8.74
N ASP A 116 13.11 4.40 -7.46
CA ASP A 116 12.38 3.68 -6.41
C ASP A 116 10.89 4.03 -6.43
N VAL A 117 10.06 3.18 -5.80
CA VAL A 117 8.62 3.44 -5.63
C VAL A 117 8.28 3.55 -4.16
N LEU A 118 7.47 4.55 -3.80
CA LEU A 118 6.81 4.60 -2.49
C LEU A 118 5.42 3.96 -2.57
N VAL A 119 5.19 2.91 -1.79
CA VAL A 119 3.85 2.35 -1.54
C VAL A 119 3.30 2.97 -0.25
N ALA A 120 2.31 3.86 -0.40
CA ALA A 120 1.71 4.63 0.69
C ALA A 120 0.32 4.10 1.03
N ILE A 121 0.15 3.50 2.21
CA ILE A 121 -1.10 2.82 2.60
C ILE A 121 -1.83 3.62 3.69
N SER A 122 -3.01 4.14 3.36
CA SER A 122 -3.82 4.97 4.27
C SER A 122 -5.31 4.82 4.00
N SER A 123 -6.02 4.04 4.83
CA SER A 123 -7.46 3.82 4.67
C SER A 123 -8.31 5.11 4.64
N SER A 124 -7.82 6.21 5.22
CA SER A 124 -8.51 7.51 5.23
C SER A 124 -8.00 8.48 4.17
N GLY A 125 -6.79 8.28 3.64
CA GLY A 125 -6.13 9.27 2.78
C GLY A 125 -5.71 10.57 3.49
N ASN A 126 -5.77 10.64 4.82
CA ASN A 126 -5.60 11.91 5.56
C ASN A 126 -4.51 11.88 6.65
N SER A 127 -3.72 10.79 6.75
CA SER A 127 -2.70 10.66 7.79
C SER A 127 -1.51 11.59 7.48
N PRO A 128 -1.18 12.58 8.35
CA PRO A 128 -0.15 13.57 8.03
C PRO A 128 1.23 12.98 7.76
N ASN A 129 1.61 11.92 8.49
CA ASN A 129 2.86 11.21 8.24
C ASN A 129 2.94 10.50 6.89
N ILE A 130 1.80 10.12 6.30
CA ILE A 130 1.74 9.54 4.96
C ILE A 130 1.79 10.65 3.90
N LEU A 131 1.08 11.77 4.13
CA LEU A 131 1.13 12.94 3.23
C LEU A 131 2.58 13.44 3.07
N ARG A 132 3.29 13.61 4.19
CA ARG A 132 4.70 14.04 4.19
C ARG A 132 5.64 13.00 3.56
N ALA A 133 5.32 11.70 3.67
CA ALA A 133 6.08 10.66 2.97
C ALA A 133 5.95 10.76 1.45
N ILE A 134 4.74 11.04 0.96
CA ILE A 134 4.46 11.25 -0.46
C ILE A 134 5.20 12.48 -0.99
N GLU A 135 5.12 13.59 -0.28
CA GLU A 135 5.86 14.81 -0.63
C GLU A 135 7.38 14.53 -0.72
N ALA A 136 7.95 13.85 0.26
CA ALA A 136 9.38 13.47 0.22
C ALA A 136 9.73 12.47 -0.88
N ALA A 137 8.81 11.59 -1.29
CA ALA A 137 9.03 10.68 -2.41
C ALA A 137 9.11 11.47 -3.73
N HIS A 138 8.21 12.43 -3.92
CA HIS A 138 8.23 13.31 -5.08
C HIS A 138 9.49 14.17 -5.14
N GLU A 139 9.97 14.69 -4.00
CA GLU A 139 11.27 15.39 -3.91
C GLU A 139 12.47 14.52 -4.27
N ARG A 140 12.29 13.18 -4.29
CA ARG A 140 13.29 12.17 -4.64
C ARG A 140 13.10 11.57 -6.03
N ASP A 141 12.23 12.15 -6.85
CA ASP A 141 11.84 11.64 -8.16
C ASP A 141 11.33 10.19 -8.09
N MET A 142 10.64 9.86 -7.00
CA MET A 142 10.03 8.55 -6.80
C MET A 142 8.54 8.61 -7.14
N PRO A 143 8.04 7.77 -8.08
CA PRO A 143 6.61 7.57 -8.23
C PRO A 143 5.98 6.94 -6.97
N VAL A 144 4.69 7.19 -6.80
CA VAL A 144 3.91 6.75 -5.65
C VAL A 144 2.80 5.78 -6.09
N LEU A 145 2.68 4.66 -5.39
CA LEU A 145 1.51 3.79 -5.42
C LEU A 145 0.73 3.98 -4.12
N ALA A 146 -0.40 4.68 -4.18
CA ALA A 146 -1.22 4.98 -3.01
C ALA A 146 -2.40 4.04 -2.87
N LEU A 147 -2.52 3.37 -1.72
CA LEU A 147 -3.68 2.54 -1.35
C LEU A 147 -4.53 3.31 -0.34
N THR A 148 -5.75 3.68 -0.72
CA THR A 148 -6.66 4.46 0.13
C THR A 148 -8.08 3.92 0.15
N GLY A 149 -8.95 4.58 0.91
CA GLY A 149 -10.40 4.48 0.80
C GLY A 149 -11.04 5.84 1.07
N LYS A 150 -12.35 5.90 1.36
CA LYS A 150 -13.08 7.13 1.73
C LYS A 150 -12.92 8.29 0.73
N GLY A 151 -12.89 7.97 -0.56
CA GLY A 151 -12.65 8.95 -1.62
C GLY A 151 -11.23 9.50 -1.71
N GLY A 152 -10.26 8.90 -1.01
CA GLY A 152 -8.83 9.16 -1.17
C GLY A 152 -8.25 10.29 -0.32
N GLY A 153 -9.10 11.09 0.33
CA GLY A 153 -8.67 12.16 1.25
C GLY A 153 -7.71 13.16 0.59
N ASN A 154 -6.84 13.73 1.40
CA ASN A 154 -5.84 14.69 0.93
C ASN A 154 -4.77 14.04 0.03
N ILE A 155 -4.54 12.72 0.13
CA ILE A 155 -3.62 12.02 -0.76
C ILE A 155 -4.01 12.22 -2.23
N SER A 156 -5.30 12.16 -2.57
CA SER A 156 -5.76 12.33 -3.96
C SER A 156 -5.33 13.64 -4.61
N ALA A 157 -5.17 14.71 -3.83
CA ALA A 157 -4.74 16.01 -4.35
C ALA A 157 -3.21 16.15 -4.45
N LEU A 158 -2.45 15.25 -3.80
CA LEU A 158 -0.99 15.23 -3.84
C LEU A 158 -0.42 14.38 -4.97
N LEU A 159 -1.18 13.40 -5.47
CA LEU A 159 -0.70 12.48 -6.49
C LEU A 159 -0.45 13.17 -7.83
N TYR A 160 0.68 12.84 -8.45
CA TYR A 160 1.04 13.25 -9.80
C TYR A 160 0.45 12.31 -10.85
N GLU A 161 0.52 12.69 -12.13
CA GLU A 161 0.07 11.84 -13.24
C GLU A 161 0.88 10.54 -13.38
N THR A 162 2.10 10.52 -12.85
CA THR A 162 2.98 9.34 -12.81
C THR A 162 2.66 8.39 -11.67
N ASP A 163 1.77 8.79 -10.75
CA ASP A 163 1.40 8.00 -9.59
C ASP A 163 0.16 7.15 -9.86
N ILE A 164 0.02 6.07 -9.09
CA ILE A 164 -1.10 5.16 -9.20
C ILE A 164 -1.94 5.23 -7.93
N HIS A 165 -3.25 5.44 -8.10
CA HIS A 165 -4.20 5.55 -7.00
C HIS A 165 -5.13 4.35 -6.93
N LEU A 166 -4.95 3.49 -5.94
CA LEU A 166 -5.83 2.37 -5.61
C LEU A 166 -6.81 2.79 -4.49
N CYS A 167 -7.84 3.55 -4.88
CA CYS A 167 -8.85 4.03 -3.94
C CYS A 167 -10.04 3.05 -3.81
N VAL A 168 -10.06 2.28 -2.72
CA VAL A 168 -11.17 1.38 -2.43
C VAL A 168 -12.48 2.17 -2.30
N PRO A 169 -13.54 1.84 -3.07
CA PRO A 169 -14.80 2.58 -3.09
C PRO A 169 -15.66 2.25 -1.86
N HIS A 170 -15.14 2.51 -0.67
CA HIS A 170 -15.79 2.16 0.59
C HIS A 170 -15.42 3.13 1.71
N GLU A 171 -16.34 3.30 2.69
CA GLU A 171 -16.19 4.26 3.80
C GLU A 171 -15.70 3.64 5.11
N ARG A 172 -15.85 2.33 5.28
CA ARG A 172 -15.43 1.61 6.50
C ARG A 172 -14.00 1.11 6.40
N THR A 173 -13.14 1.54 7.34
CA THR A 173 -11.71 1.20 7.39
C THR A 173 -11.45 -0.31 7.34
N MET A 174 -12.20 -1.14 8.06
CA MET A 174 -11.96 -2.60 8.05
C MET A 174 -12.17 -3.23 6.66
N ARG A 175 -13.18 -2.77 5.92
CA ARG A 175 -13.46 -3.23 4.54
C ARG A 175 -12.39 -2.73 3.58
N ILE A 176 -11.93 -1.51 3.77
CA ILE A 176 -10.83 -0.93 3.00
C ILE A 176 -9.55 -1.76 3.21
N GLN A 177 -9.22 -2.11 4.46
CA GLN A 177 -8.04 -2.92 4.79
C GLN A 177 -8.12 -4.34 4.20
N GLU A 178 -9.28 -4.98 4.24
CA GLU A 178 -9.48 -6.29 3.61
C GLU A 178 -9.29 -6.27 2.08
N VAL A 179 -9.65 -5.15 1.43
CA VAL A 179 -9.34 -4.97 0.02
C VAL A 179 -7.87 -4.63 -0.18
N HIS A 180 -7.25 -3.81 0.67
CA HIS A 180 -5.83 -3.46 0.57
C HIS A 180 -4.94 -4.70 0.61
N ILE A 181 -5.16 -5.63 1.52
CA ILE A 181 -4.36 -6.87 1.57
C ILE A 181 -4.53 -7.72 0.31
N LEU A 182 -5.75 -7.80 -0.24
CA LEU A 182 -6.02 -8.47 -1.52
C LEU A 182 -5.26 -7.79 -2.68
N LEU A 183 -5.26 -6.45 -2.73
CA LEU A 183 -4.53 -5.71 -3.77
C LEU A 183 -3.03 -5.95 -3.65
N LEU A 184 -2.47 -5.97 -2.44
CA LEU A 184 -1.05 -6.24 -2.22
C LEU A 184 -0.66 -7.66 -2.66
N HIS A 185 -1.50 -8.66 -2.38
CA HIS A 185 -1.31 -10.02 -2.91
C HIS A 185 -1.35 -10.06 -4.43
N ALA A 186 -2.31 -9.37 -5.05
CA ALA A 186 -2.41 -9.29 -6.51
C ALA A 186 -1.24 -8.54 -7.16
N LEU A 187 -0.68 -7.52 -6.49
CA LEU A 187 0.54 -6.84 -6.92
C LEU A 187 1.73 -7.80 -6.90
N CYS A 188 1.90 -8.59 -5.84
CA CYS A 188 2.95 -9.62 -5.77
C CYS A 188 2.79 -10.65 -6.88
N ASP A 189 1.57 -11.19 -7.06
CA ASP A 189 1.27 -12.16 -8.12
C ASP A 189 1.60 -11.60 -9.51
N GLY A 190 1.16 -10.38 -9.82
CA GLY A 190 1.42 -9.74 -11.10
C GLY A 190 2.92 -9.52 -11.37
N ILE A 191 3.68 -9.07 -10.36
CA ILE A 191 5.13 -8.91 -10.48
C ILE A 191 5.80 -10.27 -10.77
N ASP A 192 5.43 -11.31 -10.03
CA ASP A 192 5.99 -12.65 -10.19
C ASP A 192 5.63 -13.24 -11.56
N ALA A 193 4.39 -13.06 -12.03
CA ALA A 193 3.94 -13.49 -13.35
C ALA A 193 4.78 -12.85 -14.48
N LEU A 194 5.04 -11.54 -14.40
CA LEU A 194 5.89 -10.84 -15.37
C LEU A 194 7.36 -11.27 -15.32
N LEU A 195 7.91 -11.47 -14.11
CA LEU A 195 9.30 -11.92 -13.93
C LEU A 195 9.53 -13.34 -14.43
N LEU A 196 8.52 -14.21 -14.30
CA LEU A 196 8.62 -15.63 -14.64
C LEU A 196 8.12 -15.94 -16.06
N GLY A 197 7.59 -14.93 -16.77
CA GLY A 197 7.20 -15.04 -18.17
C GLY A 197 5.86 -15.72 -18.40
N ASP A 198 4.93 -15.63 -17.45
CA ASP A 198 3.58 -16.11 -17.64
C ASP A 198 2.85 -15.21 -18.65
N THR A 199 2.35 -15.81 -19.72
CA THR A 199 1.39 -15.15 -20.61
C THR A 199 -0.02 -15.47 -20.14
N LEU A 200 -0.80 -14.44 -19.82
CA LEU A 200 -2.25 -14.53 -19.61
C LEU A 200 -2.95 -15.27 -20.77
#